data_AF-A0A7S2D7D2-F1
#
_entry.id   AF-A0A7S2D7D2-F1
#
_cell.length_a   1.000
_cell.length_b   1.000
_cell.length_c   1.000
_cell.angle_alpha   90.00
_cell.angle_beta   90.00
_cell.angle_gamma   90.00
#
_symmetry.space_group_name_H-M   'P 1'
#
loop_
_entity.id
_entity.type
_entity.pdbx_description
1 polymer ?
#
loop_
_entity_poly.entity_id
_entity_poly.type
_entity_poly.pdbx_seq_one_letter_code
_entity_poly.pdbx_strand_id
1 'polypeptide(L)'
;SEWFDFHSTRIAPFASETYQIPGGVLKHGQRIEVLDTTNKWIEAEVIDTSLDQVKIHYKGWHAKFDEYIPRTSPRIRPYGRHKFLPSKRCPAKHLADAGNNREAEANQALLKGLKKAEKKLRKLEKEVKHLHDLEAQLIETEENRRKVEKENDTLLWELCCQPISFTKYSRLGSIEILVAPQDLVAK
;
A
#
# COMPACT_ATOMS: atom_id res chain seq x y z
N SER A 1 -4.59 15.37 53.88
CA SER A 1 -3.55 14.58 53.19
C SER A 1 -2.34 14.51 54.10
N GLU A 2 -1.90 13.30 54.45
CA GLU A 2 -0.72 13.08 55.30
C GLU A 2 0.51 12.91 54.39
N TRP A 3 1.62 13.54 54.72
CA TRP A 3 2.89 13.44 53.99
C TRP A 3 3.74 12.33 54.59
N PHE A 4 4.31 11.47 53.76
CA PHE A 4 5.23 10.42 54.20
C PHE A 4 6.67 10.89 54.03
N ASP A 5 7.50 10.64 55.05
CA ASP A 5 8.96 10.82 54.98
C ASP A 5 9.56 9.86 53.94
N PHE A 6 10.61 10.30 53.24
CA PHE A 6 11.40 9.50 52.30
C PHE A 6 11.92 8.19 52.92
N HIS A 7 12.14 8.17 54.24
CA HIS A 7 12.59 6.99 54.98
C HIS A 7 11.45 6.14 55.55
N SER A 8 10.19 6.46 55.24
CA SER A 8 9.06 5.71 55.75
C SER A 8 9.09 4.27 55.25
N THR A 9 8.99 3.31 56.16
CA THR A 9 8.85 1.88 55.85
C THR A 9 7.54 1.55 55.11
N ARG A 10 6.61 2.52 55.03
CA ARG A 10 5.40 2.44 54.22
C ARG A 10 5.64 2.75 52.74
N ILE A 11 6.82 3.27 52.39
CA ILE A 11 7.24 3.53 51.01
C ILE A 11 8.18 2.40 50.58
N ALA A 12 7.83 1.70 49.50
CA ALA A 12 8.71 0.70 48.91
C ALA A 12 10.02 1.38 48.43
N PRO A 13 11.20 0.80 48.68
CA PRO A 13 12.47 1.37 48.21
C PRO A 13 12.44 1.58 46.69
N PHE A 14 13.12 2.63 46.21
CA PHE A 14 13.16 2.93 44.78
C PHE A 14 13.61 1.71 43.95
N ALA A 15 12.87 1.38 42.89
CA ALA A 15 13.09 0.23 42.00
C ALA A 15 13.06 -1.17 42.68
N SER A 16 12.50 -1.28 43.88
CA SER A 16 12.31 -2.58 44.56
C SER A 16 11.28 -3.45 43.84
N GLU A 17 10.16 -2.86 43.40
CA GLU A 17 9.05 -3.60 42.77
C GLU A 17 9.06 -3.56 41.23
N THR A 18 9.79 -2.62 40.64
CA THR A 18 9.74 -2.36 39.18
C THR A 18 11.14 -2.15 38.62
N TYR A 19 11.44 -2.82 37.51
CA TYR A 19 12.66 -2.58 36.76
C TYR A 19 12.52 -1.25 36.01
N GLN A 20 13.31 -0.24 36.41
CA GLN A 20 13.23 1.11 35.84
C GLN A 20 14.47 1.49 35.01
N ILE A 21 15.62 0.85 35.29
CA ILE A 21 16.91 1.21 34.69
C ILE A 21 17.28 0.20 33.59
N PRO A 22 17.30 0.60 32.31
CA PRO A 22 17.75 -0.29 31.24
C PRO A 22 19.24 -0.63 31.42
N GLY A 23 19.58 -1.92 31.38
CA GLY A 23 20.93 -2.41 31.67
C GLY A 23 21.20 -2.62 33.17
N GLY A 24 20.22 -2.35 34.03
CA GLY A 24 20.30 -2.66 35.45
C GLY A 24 20.21 -4.16 35.74
N VAL A 25 20.53 -4.52 36.98
CA VAL A 25 20.39 -5.91 37.44
C VAL A 25 18.90 -6.21 37.69
N LEU A 26 18.32 -7.09 36.86
CA LEU A 26 17.03 -7.73 37.11
C LEU A 26 17.10 -8.60 38.37
N LYS A 27 16.13 -8.40 39.27
CA LYS A 27 15.94 -9.12 40.53
C LYS A 27 14.62 -9.88 40.52
N HIS A 28 14.56 -10.95 41.32
CA HIS A 28 13.33 -11.69 41.58
C HIS A 28 12.21 -10.75 42.09
N GLY A 29 10.97 -10.95 41.64
CA GLY A 29 9.79 -10.20 42.03
C GLY A 29 9.66 -8.83 41.36
N GLN A 30 10.62 -8.42 40.52
CA GLN A 30 10.49 -7.17 39.77
C GLN A 30 9.52 -7.32 38.60
N ARG A 31 8.70 -6.30 38.41
CA ARG A 31 7.86 -6.15 37.21
C ARG A 31 8.64 -5.59 36.04
N ILE A 32 8.44 -6.19 34.88
CA ILE A 32 9.06 -5.86 33.60
C ILE A 32 8.02 -5.86 32.47
N GLU A 33 8.40 -5.36 31.30
CA GLU A 33 7.63 -5.54 30.07
C GLU A 33 8.44 -6.39 29.09
N VAL A 34 7.80 -7.41 28.50
CA VAL A 34 8.43 -8.37 27.60
C VAL A 34 7.71 -8.41 26.26
N LEU A 35 8.48 -8.48 25.17
CA LEU A 35 7.96 -8.62 23.82
C LEU A 35 7.55 -10.07 23.53
N ASP A 36 6.27 -10.30 23.28
CA ASP A 36 5.70 -11.59 22.86
C ASP A 36 5.94 -11.87 21.36
N THR A 37 5.74 -13.13 20.95
CA THR A 37 5.72 -13.64 19.57
C THR A 37 4.84 -12.82 18.61
N THR A 38 3.77 -12.19 19.12
CA THR A 38 2.88 -11.31 18.35
C THR A 38 3.40 -9.87 18.22
N ASN A 39 4.66 -9.60 18.59
CA ASN A 39 5.28 -8.28 18.66
C ASN A 39 4.54 -7.28 19.57
N LYS A 40 3.89 -7.78 20.62
CA LYS A 40 3.21 -6.97 21.63
C LYS A 40 3.99 -6.98 22.95
N TRP A 41 4.07 -5.82 23.58
CA TRP A 41 4.67 -5.68 24.91
C TRP A 41 3.65 -6.05 25.97
N ILE A 42 3.98 -7.04 26.78
CA ILE A 42 3.10 -7.58 27.83
C ILE A 42 3.79 -7.41 29.18
N GLU A 43 2.99 -7.14 30.22
CA GLU A 43 3.47 -7.08 31.60
C GLU A 43 3.86 -8.49 32.08
N ALA A 44 5.07 -8.63 32.59
CA ALA A 44 5.60 -9.86 33.13
C ALA A 44 6.31 -9.62 34.47
N GLU A 45 6.47 -10.69 35.24
CA GLU A 45 7.15 -10.71 36.53
C GLU A 45 8.34 -11.65 36.48
N VAL A 46 9.46 -11.24 37.08
CA VAL A 46 10.64 -12.09 37.18
C VAL A 46 10.43 -13.08 38.32
N ILE A 47 10.24 -14.35 37.97
CA ILE A 47 10.03 -15.43 38.95
C ILE A 47 11.32 -16.16 39.32
N ASP A 48 12.36 -16.04 38.50
CA ASP A 48 13.68 -16.59 38.82
C ASP A 48 14.78 -15.81 38.12
N THR A 49 15.96 -15.76 38.72
CA THR A 49 17.13 -15.06 38.20
C THR A 49 18.34 -15.96 38.26
N SER A 50 18.88 -16.30 37.09
CA SER A 50 20.19 -16.93 36.93
C SER A 50 21.25 -15.88 36.55
N LEU A 51 22.51 -16.31 36.44
CA LEU A 51 23.64 -15.44 36.06
C LEU A 51 23.42 -14.77 34.70
N ASP A 52 23.05 -15.54 33.68
CA ASP A 52 22.93 -15.04 32.29
C ASP A 52 21.48 -14.86 31.82
N GLN A 53 20.55 -15.53 32.49
CA GLN A 53 19.14 -15.62 32.09
C GLN A 53 18.20 -15.33 33.24
N VAL A 54 16.97 -14.93 32.91
CA VAL A 54 15.88 -14.72 33.86
C VAL A 54 14.68 -15.52 33.41
N LYS A 55 13.98 -16.12 34.36
CA LYS A 55 12.70 -16.76 34.12
C LYS A 55 11.60 -15.75 34.36
N ILE A 56 10.72 -15.62 33.38
CA ILE A 56 9.62 -14.66 33.42
C ILE A 56 8.29 -15.37 33.46
N HIS A 57 7.34 -14.77 34.18
CA HIS A 57 5.94 -15.16 34.19
C HIS A 57 5.09 -14.06 33.58
N TYR A 58 4.29 -14.41 32.58
CA TYR A 58 3.38 -13.49 31.92
C TYR A 58 2.13 -13.25 32.77
N LYS A 59 1.82 -11.98 33.05
CA LYS A 59 0.70 -11.65 33.92
C LYS A 59 -0.63 -12.08 33.30
N GLY A 60 -1.35 -12.95 34.01
CA GLY A 60 -2.65 -13.47 33.58
C GLY A 60 -2.57 -14.61 32.56
N TRP A 61 -1.38 -15.15 32.31
CA TRP A 61 -1.18 -16.33 31.47
C TRP A 61 -0.91 -17.54 32.36
N HIS A 62 -1.07 -18.74 31.79
CA HIS A 62 -0.76 -19.96 32.51
C HIS A 62 0.76 -20.14 32.63
N ALA A 63 1.24 -20.67 33.76
CA ALA A 63 2.67 -20.90 34.05
C ALA A 63 3.40 -21.83 33.05
N LYS A 64 2.67 -22.43 32.10
CA LYS A 64 3.26 -23.24 31.01
C LYS A 64 3.91 -22.37 29.92
N PHE A 65 3.58 -21.08 29.91
CA PHE A 65 4.13 -20.09 29.00
C PHE A 65 5.31 -19.33 29.61
N ASP A 66 5.75 -19.72 30.81
CA ASP A 66 6.93 -19.13 31.42
C ASP A 66 8.15 -19.49 30.60
N GLU A 67 8.96 -18.50 30.27
CA GLU A 67 10.17 -18.68 29.45
C GLU A 67 11.40 -18.14 30.15
N TYR A 68 12.55 -18.70 29.77
CA TYR A 68 13.86 -18.18 30.14
C TYR A 68 14.36 -17.23 29.05
N ILE A 69 14.68 -16.00 29.43
CA ILE A 69 15.18 -14.99 28.51
C ILE A 69 16.57 -14.51 28.97
N PRO A 70 17.53 -14.32 28.05
CA PRO A 70 18.80 -13.68 28.37
C PRO A 70 18.60 -12.28 28.94
N ARG A 71 19.39 -11.92 29.97
CA ARG A 71 19.31 -10.59 30.63
C ARG A 71 19.56 -9.43 29.68
N THR A 72 20.36 -9.66 28.63
CA THR A 72 20.71 -8.70 27.59
C THR A 72 19.75 -8.70 26.41
N SER A 73 18.69 -9.51 26.45
CA SER A 73 17.75 -9.61 25.34
C SER A 73 17.04 -8.28 25.08
N PRO A 74 16.94 -7.83 23.81
CA PRO A 74 16.20 -6.62 23.47
C PRO A 74 14.69 -6.76 23.69
N ARG A 75 14.21 -7.99 23.96
CA ARG A 75 12.82 -8.29 24.28
C ARG A 75 12.41 -7.84 25.69
N ILE A 76 13.35 -7.45 26.55
CA ILE A 76 13.07 -6.99 27.92
C ILE A 76 13.18 -5.47 27.99
N ARG A 77 12.22 -4.82 28.66
CA ARG A 77 12.30 -3.39 28.96
C ARG A 77 11.77 -3.00 30.34
N PRO A 78 12.15 -1.80 30.82
CA PRO A 78 11.60 -1.22 32.03
C PRO A 78 10.07 -1.15 32.04
N TYR A 79 9.49 -1.48 33.19
CA TYR A 79 8.05 -1.39 33.41
C TYR A 79 7.61 0.07 33.49
N GLY A 80 6.51 0.42 32.84
CA GLY A 80 5.94 1.78 32.90
C GLY A 80 6.15 2.62 31.66
N ARG A 81 6.95 2.18 30.67
CA ARG A 81 7.06 2.87 29.38
C ARG A 81 5.73 2.88 28.61
N HIS A 82 4.87 1.89 28.83
CA HIS A 82 3.54 1.86 28.23
C HIS A 82 2.45 2.55 29.09
N LYS A 83 2.75 3.06 30.30
CA LYS A 83 1.71 3.70 31.13
C LYS A 83 1.25 5.08 30.63
N PHE A 84 1.93 5.63 29.61
CA PHE A 84 1.44 6.79 28.85
C PHE A 84 0.51 6.41 27.69
N LEU A 85 0.22 5.11 27.48
CA LEU A 85 -0.77 4.65 26.52
C LEU A 85 -1.82 3.79 27.24
N PRO A 86 -3.13 4.07 27.08
CA PRO A 86 -4.17 3.29 27.72
C PRO A 86 -4.06 1.83 27.29
N SER A 87 -3.53 1.01 28.19
CA SER A 87 -3.37 -0.42 28.00
C SER A 87 -4.76 -1.07 27.94
N LYS A 88 -5.22 -1.42 26.73
CA LYS A 88 -6.30 -2.38 26.53
C LYS A 88 -5.79 -3.75 27.03
N ARG A 89 -5.97 -4.03 28.31
CA ARG A 89 -5.64 -5.33 28.91
C ARG A 89 -6.67 -6.40 28.51
N CYS A 90 -6.13 -7.62 28.49
CA CYS A 90 -6.58 -8.86 27.86
C CYS A 90 -7.97 -9.35 28.34
N PRO A 91 -8.67 -10.19 27.54
CA PRO A 91 -10.02 -10.63 27.81
C PRO A 91 -10.03 -11.81 28.79
N ALA A 92 -10.36 -11.54 30.05
CA ALA A 92 -10.83 -12.56 30.98
C ALA A 92 -12.17 -12.11 31.58
N LYS A 93 -13.24 -12.55 30.90
CA LYS A 93 -14.60 -12.83 31.40
C LYS A 93 -15.29 -11.69 32.18
N HIS A 94 -16.35 -11.14 31.56
CA HIS A 94 -17.33 -10.16 32.06
C HIS A 94 -16.85 -8.72 32.27
N LEU A 95 -17.03 -7.88 31.24
CA LEU A 95 -17.49 -6.49 31.35
C LEU A 95 -17.69 -5.94 29.92
N ALA A 96 -18.95 -5.80 29.54
CA ALA A 96 -19.37 -5.22 28.28
C ALA A 96 -19.34 -3.68 28.33
N ASP A 97 -19.19 -3.09 27.14
CA ASP A 97 -19.78 -1.82 26.69
C ASP A 97 -19.18 -0.48 27.13
N ALA A 98 -18.53 0.19 26.16
CA ALA A 98 -18.77 1.60 25.78
C ALA A 98 -17.62 2.20 24.92
N GLY A 99 -16.38 1.73 25.11
CA GLY A 99 -15.19 2.35 24.52
C GLY A 99 -14.70 1.79 23.18
N ASN A 100 -15.33 0.76 22.64
CA ASN A 100 -14.92 0.09 21.39
C ASN A 100 -15.69 0.58 20.15
N ASN A 101 -16.78 1.34 20.31
CA ASN A 101 -17.66 1.66 19.20
C ASN A 101 -17.11 2.80 18.32
N ARG A 102 -16.54 3.87 18.90
CA ARG A 102 -16.06 5.02 18.09
C ARG A 102 -14.87 4.69 17.18
N GLU A 103 -13.90 3.93 17.68
CA GLU A 103 -12.73 3.51 16.89
C GLU A 103 -13.14 2.44 15.85
N ALA A 104 -14.04 1.53 16.20
CA ALA A 104 -14.59 0.56 15.25
C ALA A 104 -15.46 1.23 14.17
N GLU A 105 -16.25 2.25 14.52
CA GLU A 105 -17.05 3.05 13.59
C GLU A 105 -16.16 3.86 12.65
N ALA A 106 -15.09 4.47 13.15
CA ALA A 106 -14.11 5.18 12.32
C ALA A 106 -13.40 4.23 11.34
N ASN A 107 -12.95 3.06 11.83
CA ASN A 107 -12.34 2.04 10.98
C ASN A 107 -13.33 1.46 9.96
N GLN A 108 -14.61 1.32 10.33
CA GLN A 108 -15.66 0.86 9.42
C GLN A 108 -15.99 1.93 8.37
N ALA A 109 -16.01 3.21 8.73
CA ALA A 109 -16.22 4.32 7.80
C ALA A 109 -15.06 4.43 6.79
N LEU A 110 -13.82 4.28 7.25
CA LEU A 110 -12.64 4.20 6.38
C LEU A 110 -12.73 3.03 5.41
N LEU A 111 -13.07 1.83 5.90
CA LEU A 111 -13.21 0.64 5.06
C LEU A 111 -14.32 0.80 4.00
N LYS A 112 -15.45 1.42 4.38
CA LYS A 112 -16.54 1.76 3.45
C LYS A 112 -16.07 2.76 2.39
N GLY A 113 -15.31 3.78 2.79
CA GLY A 113 -14.71 4.76 1.89
C GLY A 113 -13.76 4.10 0.88
N LEU A 114 -12.89 3.21 1.35
CA LEU A 114 -11.94 2.48 0.52
C LEU A 114 -12.65 1.58 -0.49
N LYS A 115 -13.66 0.81 -0.06
CA LYS A 115 -14.50 0.01 -0.98
C LYS A 115 -15.23 0.86 -2.02
N LYS A 116 -15.66 2.08 -1.67
CA LYS A 116 -16.27 3.02 -2.62
C LYS A 116 -15.25 3.52 -3.64
N ALA A 117 -14.02 3.81 -3.21
CA ALA A 117 -12.93 4.20 -4.10
C ALA A 117 -12.53 3.06 -5.04
N GLU A 118 -12.42 1.82 -4.56
CA GLU A 118 -12.16 0.63 -5.38
C GLU A 118 -13.21 0.43 -6.47
N LYS A 119 -14.49 0.64 -6.16
CA LYS A 119 -15.56 0.58 -7.17
C LYS A 119 -15.41 1.66 -8.25
N LYS A 120 -14.97 2.87 -7.87
CA LYS A 120 -14.68 3.93 -8.84
C LYS A 120 -13.48 3.58 -9.72
N LEU A 121 -12.42 3.03 -9.13
CA LEU A 121 -11.25 2.53 -9.87
C LEU A 121 -11.66 1.47 -10.89
N ARG A 122 -12.44 0.46 -10.49
CA ARG A 122 -12.96 -0.55 -11.43
C ARG A 122 -13.80 0.03 -12.56
N LYS A 123 -14.48 1.16 -12.34
CA LYS A 123 -15.24 1.84 -13.39
C LYS A 123 -14.28 2.53 -14.37
N LEU A 124 -13.30 3.26 -13.85
CA LEU A 124 -12.26 3.91 -14.66
C LEU A 124 -11.45 2.90 -15.47
N GLU A 125 -11.10 1.76 -14.88
CA GLU A 125 -10.38 0.68 -15.59
C GLU A 125 -11.16 0.16 -16.81
N LYS A 126 -12.50 0.10 -16.72
CA LYS A 126 -13.34 -0.25 -17.88
C LYS A 126 -13.35 0.83 -18.94
N GLU A 127 -13.37 2.10 -18.53
CA GLU A 127 -13.30 3.24 -19.45
C GLU A 127 -11.95 3.27 -20.19
N VAL A 128 -10.84 3.05 -19.48
CA VAL A 128 -9.50 2.93 -20.08
C VAL A 128 -9.43 1.76 -21.05
N LYS A 129 -9.99 0.59 -20.69
CA LYS A 129 -10.06 -0.54 -21.61
C LYS A 129 -10.82 -0.20 -22.89
N HIS A 130 -11.95 0.48 -22.76
CA HIS A 130 -12.73 0.90 -23.92
C HIS A 130 -11.96 1.88 -24.84
N LEU A 131 -11.20 2.80 -24.26
CA LEU A 131 -10.33 3.71 -25.03
C LEU A 131 -9.25 2.94 -25.79
N HIS A 132 -8.61 1.95 -25.17
CA HIS A 132 -7.65 1.08 -25.87
C HIS A 132 -8.29 0.33 -27.04
N ASP A 133 -9.51 -0.18 -26.87
CA ASP A 133 -10.23 -0.85 -27.96
C ASP A 133 -10.53 0.12 -29.11
N LEU A 134 -10.86 1.38 -28.82
CA LEU A 134 -11.05 2.43 -29.84
C LEU A 134 -9.75 2.82 -30.54
N GLU A 135 -8.64 2.95 -29.80
CA GLU A 135 -7.32 3.21 -30.39
C GLU A 135 -6.90 2.10 -31.34
N ALA A 136 -7.16 0.84 -31.00
CA ALA A 136 -6.89 -0.30 -31.88
C ALA A 136 -7.69 -0.20 -33.21
N GLN A 137 -8.96 0.21 -33.14
CA GLN A 137 -9.77 0.44 -34.34
C GLN A 137 -9.22 1.58 -35.19
N LEU A 138 -8.79 2.68 -34.57
CA LEU A 138 -8.18 3.80 -35.29
C LEU A 138 -6.91 3.38 -36.03
N ILE A 139 -6.04 2.62 -35.37
CA ILE A 139 -4.81 2.08 -35.98
C ILE A 139 -5.16 1.24 -37.21
N GLU A 140 -6.14 0.33 -37.10
CA GLU A 140 -6.57 -0.49 -38.23
C GLU A 140 -7.16 0.35 -39.39
N THR A 141 -7.95 1.38 -39.07
CA THR A 141 -8.48 2.29 -40.11
C THR A 141 -7.37 3.08 -40.81
N GLU A 142 -6.35 3.53 -40.07
CA GLU A 142 -5.20 4.21 -40.66
C GLU A 142 -4.35 3.29 -41.54
N GLU A 143 -4.16 2.04 -41.13
CA GLU A 143 -3.46 1.03 -41.93
C GLU A 143 -4.21 0.74 -43.23
N ASN A 144 -5.53 0.60 -43.18
CA ASN A 144 -6.36 0.42 -44.37
C ASN A 144 -6.31 1.65 -45.28
N ARG A 145 -6.36 2.87 -44.73
CA ARG A 145 -6.15 4.11 -45.51
C ARG A 145 -4.81 4.12 -46.21
N ARG A 146 -3.71 3.76 -45.52
CA ARG A 146 -2.37 3.66 -46.11
C ARG A 146 -2.27 2.61 -47.21
N LYS A 147 -3.01 1.49 -47.10
CA LYS A 147 -3.09 0.50 -48.18
C LYS A 147 -3.77 1.07 -49.42
N VAL A 148 -4.91 1.75 -49.25
CA VAL A 148 -5.62 2.41 -50.36
C VAL A 148 -4.77 3.50 -51.01
N GLU A 149 -4.06 4.31 -50.22
CA GLU A 149 -3.12 5.32 -50.74
C GLU A 149 -2.02 4.66 -51.57
N LYS A 150 -1.41 3.57 -51.09
CA LYS A 150 -0.43 2.80 -51.87
C LYS A 150 -1.03 2.22 -53.15
N GLU A 151 -2.22 1.64 -53.10
CA GLU A 151 -2.91 1.11 -54.29
C GLU A 151 -3.18 2.23 -55.31
N ASN A 152 -3.68 3.39 -54.87
CA ASN A 152 -3.87 4.56 -55.72
C ASN A 152 -2.56 5.08 -56.31
N ASP A 153 -1.48 5.15 -55.53
CA ASP A 153 -0.15 5.54 -56.03
C ASP A 153 0.39 4.53 -57.05
N THR A 154 0.09 3.24 -56.86
CA THR A 154 0.46 2.17 -57.80
C THR A 154 -0.33 2.28 -59.11
N LEU A 155 -1.64 2.56 -59.02
CA LEU A 155 -2.50 2.79 -60.19
C LEU A 155 -2.13 4.09 -60.92
N LEU A 156 -1.80 5.15 -60.19
CA LEU A 156 -1.27 6.41 -60.76
C LEU A 156 0.06 6.16 -61.48
N TRP A 157 0.94 5.34 -60.89
CA TRP A 157 2.17 4.91 -61.55
C TRP A 157 1.89 4.11 -62.84
N GLU A 158 0.98 3.15 -62.84
CA GLU A 158 0.61 2.37 -64.04
C GLU A 158 0.02 3.24 -65.17
N LEU A 159 -0.77 4.26 -64.82
CA LEU A 159 -1.33 5.21 -65.79
C LEU A 159 -0.26 6.17 -66.35
N CYS A 160 0.69 6.62 -65.52
CA CYS A 160 1.77 7.52 -65.94
C CYS A 160 2.94 6.81 -66.65
N CYS A 161 3.11 5.50 -66.47
CA CYS A 161 4.17 4.70 -67.11
C CYS A 161 3.71 3.90 -68.33
N GLN A 162 2.49 4.12 -68.84
CA GLN A 162 2.12 3.54 -70.13
C GLN A 162 3.08 4.08 -71.21
N PRO A 163 3.79 3.21 -71.96
CA PRO A 163 4.57 3.67 -73.09
C PRO A 163 3.59 4.34 -74.05
N ILE A 164 3.87 5.59 -74.42
CA ILE A 164 3.20 6.25 -75.54
C ILE A 164 3.51 5.39 -76.77
N SER A 165 2.67 4.39 -77.04
CA SER A 165 2.77 3.60 -78.24
C SER A 165 2.32 4.50 -79.37
N PHE A 166 3.32 5.05 -80.04
CA PHE A 166 3.22 5.94 -81.19
C PHE A 166 2.67 5.15 -82.40
N THR A 167 1.38 4.79 -82.39
CA THR A 167 0.72 4.30 -83.60
C THR A 167 0.34 5.50 -84.45
N LYS A 168 1.18 5.74 -85.45
CA LYS A 168 1.01 6.64 -86.60
C LYS A 168 -0.46 6.98 -86.88
N TYR A 169 -0.85 8.22 -86.59
CA TYR A 169 -1.95 8.86 -87.30
C TYR A 169 -1.37 9.94 -88.22
N SER A 170 -1.44 9.64 -89.50
CA SER A 170 -1.09 10.54 -90.59
C SER A 170 -2.01 11.76 -90.58
N ARG A 171 -1.40 12.93 -90.78
CA ARG A 171 -1.98 14.25 -91.04
C ARG A 171 -3.44 14.25 -91.50
N LEU A 172 -4.26 15.05 -90.81
CA LEU A 172 -5.25 16.02 -91.29
C LEU A 172 -5.79 16.69 -90.01
N GLY A 173 -5.35 17.89 -89.66
CA GLY A 173 -6.04 19.11 -90.07
C GLY A 173 -6.99 19.58 -88.95
N SER A 174 -6.66 20.73 -88.35
CA SER A 174 -7.59 21.62 -87.61
C SER A 174 -7.85 21.34 -86.11
N ILE A 175 -7.20 22.17 -85.28
CA ILE A 175 -7.69 22.93 -84.10
C ILE A 175 -8.63 22.22 -83.11
N GLU A 176 -8.19 22.09 -81.86
CA GLU A 176 -8.87 22.68 -80.69
C GLU A 176 -7.92 22.74 -79.48
N ILE A 177 -7.74 23.95 -78.94
CA ILE A 177 -7.01 24.22 -77.70
C ILE A 177 -8.01 23.98 -76.57
N LEU A 178 -7.83 22.91 -75.79
CA LEU A 178 -8.49 22.76 -74.51
C LEU A 178 -7.56 23.24 -73.40
N VAL A 179 -7.89 24.45 -72.94
CA VAL A 179 -7.33 25.17 -71.80
C VAL A 179 -7.50 24.34 -70.53
N ALA A 180 -6.41 24.17 -69.78
CA ALA A 180 -6.44 23.62 -68.44
C ALA A 180 -7.12 24.61 -67.48
N PRO A 181 -8.07 24.18 -66.62
CA PRO A 181 -8.44 24.97 -65.46
C PRO A 181 -7.36 24.79 -64.39
N GLN A 182 -6.42 25.73 -64.32
CA GLN A 182 -5.76 26.03 -63.06
C GLN A 182 -6.71 26.90 -62.27
N ASP A 183 -7.11 26.43 -61.09
CA ASP A 183 -7.51 27.24 -59.93
C ASP A 183 -8.22 26.34 -58.90
N LEU A 184 -7.64 26.11 -57.73
CA LEU A 184 -7.80 27.02 -56.59
C LEU A 184 -7.22 26.36 -55.33
N VAL A 185 -6.24 27.05 -54.74
CA VAL A 185 -5.78 26.84 -53.37
C VAL A 185 -6.95 27.09 -52.41
N ALA A 186 -7.21 26.15 -51.50
CA ALA A 186 -8.05 26.40 -50.33
C ALA A 186 -7.30 25.99 -49.05
N LYS A 187 -7.38 26.89 -48.07
CA LYS A 187 -6.78 26.88 -46.73
C LYS A 187 -7.29 25.74 -45.85
#